data_AF-A0A377FN89-F1
#
_entry.id   AF-A0A377FN89-F1
#
_cell.length_a   1.000
_cell.length_b   1.000
_cell.length_c   1.000
_cell.angle_alpha   90.00
_cell.angle_beta   90.00
_cell.angle_gamma   90.00
#
_symmetry.space_group_name_H-M   'P 1'
#
loop_
_entity.id
_entity.type
_entity.pdbx_description
1 polymer ?
#
loop_
_entity_poly.entity_id
_entity_poly.type
_entity_poly.pdbx_seq_one_letter_code
_entity_poly.pdbx_strand_id
1 'polypeptide(L)'
;MAIDGVKIIDSDTACDIYNYVTESYKDGLSADKIIEKILADEKDYCIDDFYSEIYWTALAYSLWKIGHLPGDIKKKALEIIEKGANELWLEIDEKALKQRQKCLDKLAIQLENENPKPIKVLKSKAKRKPYFKTGDVLAIKFDDEYGVGFVSSVDEGPRRLEYNLACTRLLQKEKPSIDDFLRSKIACGKQNTSYCLKTDCWFNHKDLGRIIDRFEKIGRVELEDYVLGTLAPASTLDEIYNQITLNKKTWNLKFKDTRELIKAFETDERTVVNDK
;
A
#
# COMPACT_ATOMS: atom_id res chain seq x y z
N MET A 1 0.36 0.68 -20.58
CA MET A 1 1.07 -0.03 -19.50
C MET A 1 2.51 -0.23 -19.97
N ALA A 2 3.50 -0.03 -19.10
CA ALA A 2 4.90 -0.15 -19.50
C ALA A 2 5.30 -1.62 -19.68
N ILE A 3 6.32 -1.82 -20.52
CA ILE A 3 6.91 -3.13 -20.78
C ILE A 3 8.41 -2.97 -20.58
N ASP A 4 8.91 -3.54 -19.50
CA ASP A 4 10.31 -3.42 -19.10
C ASP A 4 11.18 -4.55 -19.66
N GLY A 5 10.56 -5.60 -20.21
CA GLY A 5 11.25 -6.75 -20.76
C GLY A 5 10.32 -7.82 -21.33
N VAL A 6 10.92 -8.92 -21.76
CA VAL A 6 10.24 -10.00 -22.51
C VAL A 6 9.82 -11.20 -21.66
N LYS A 7 10.22 -11.28 -20.38
CA LYS A 7 9.82 -12.42 -19.53
C LYS A 7 8.33 -12.32 -19.21
N ILE A 8 7.79 -13.44 -18.71
CA ILE A 8 6.35 -13.60 -18.45
C ILE A 8 5.79 -12.48 -17.57
N ILE A 9 6.56 -11.96 -16.61
CA ILE A 9 6.15 -10.94 -15.63
C ILE A 9 6.87 -9.59 -15.77
N ASP A 10 7.52 -9.32 -16.91
CA ASP A 10 8.30 -8.09 -17.13
C ASP A 10 7.45 -6.91 -17.67
N SER A 11 6.13 -7.07 -17.83
CA SER A 11 5.21 -5.94 -18.08
C SER A 11 4.50 -5.54 -16.79
N ASP A 12 4.10 -4.27 -16.68
CA ASP A 12 3.33 -3.76 -15.53
C ASP A 12 2.11 -4.66 -15.27
N THR A 13 1.34 -4.97 -16.32
CA THR A 13 0.15 -5.82 -16.26
C THR A 13 0.46 -7.21 -15.68
N ALA A 14 1.51 -7.86 -16.19
CA ALA A 14 1.84 -9.20 -15.77
C ALA A 14 2.42 -9.22 -14.35
N CYS A 15 3.16 -8.19 -13.97
CA CYS A 15 3.66 -7.98 -12.62
C CYS A 15 2.49 -7.78 -11.64
N ASP A 16 1.49 -6.95 -12.00
CA ASP A 16 0.29 -6.72 -11.20
C ASP A 16 -0.51 -8.00 -11.00
N ILE A 17 -0.75 -8.77 -12.07
CA ILE A 17 -1.42 -10.08 -12.01
C ILE A 17 -0.67 -11.03 -11.08
N TYR A 18 0.66 -11.12 -11.24
CA TYR A 18 1.49 -12.00 -10.43
C TYR A 18 1.48 -11.62 -8.95
N ASN A 19 1.62 -10.32 -8.65
CA ASN A 19 1.60 -9.82 -7.29
C ASN A 19 0.21 -10.01 -6.67
N TYR A 20 -0.86 -9.69 -7.39
CA TYR A 20 -2.22 -9.91 -6.92
C TYR A 20 -2.48 -11.37 -6.55
N VAL A 21 -2.16 -12.33 -7.44
CA VAL A 21 -2.38 -13.76 -7.19
C VAL A 21 -1.53 -14.25 -6.02
N THR A 22 -0.22 -13.97 -6.05
CA THR A 22 0.70 -14.54 -5.06
C THR A 22 0.57 -13.88 -3.68
N GLU A 23 0.34 -12.57 -3.60
CA GLU A 23 0.17 -11.88 -2.31
C GLU A 23 -1.20 -12.18 -1.69
N SER A 24 -2.29 -12.18 -2.47
CA SER A 24 -3.62 -12.56 -1.96
C SER A 24 -3.62 -13.99 -1.41
N TYR A 25 -2.93 -14.91 -2.09
CA TYR A 25 -2.80 -16.28 -1.62
C TYR A 25 -1.97 -16.37 -0.33
N LYS A 26 -0.85 -15.64 -0.24
CA LYS A 26 -0.06 -15.54 1.00
C LYS A 26 -0.84 -14.93 2.16
N ASP A 27 -1.78 -14.03 1.87
CA ASP A 27 -2.71 -13.43 2.82
C ASP A 27 -3.86 -14.37 3.23
N GLY A 28 -3.96 -15.56 2.62
CA GLY A 28 -4.89 -16.60 3.00
C GLY A 28 -6.22 -16.57 2.24
N LEU A 29 -6.34 -15.78 1.17
CA LEU A 29 -7.45 -15.94 0.24
C LEU A 29 -7.32 -17.29 -0.48
N SER A 30 -8.44 -18.00 -0.64
CA SER A 30 -8.49 -19.24 -1.39
C SER A 30 -8.22 -18.99 -2.88
N ALA A 31 -7.53 -19.93 -3.54
CA ALA A 31 -7.22 -19.85 -4.96
C ALA A 31 -8.48 -19.57 -5.81
N ASP A 32 -9.61 -20.23 -5.51
CA ASP A 32 -10.86 -20.04 -6.24
C ASP A 32 -11.37 -18.60 -6.22
N LYS A 33 -11.26 -17.90 -5.08
CA LYS A 33 -11.69 -16.50 -4.95
C LYS A 33 -10.76 -15.55 -5.70
N ILE A 34 -9.46 -15.88 -5.71
CA ILE A 34 -8.46 -15.11 -6.46
C ILE A 34 -8.75 -15.23 -7.95
N ILE A 35 -9.02 -16.46 -8.42
CA ILE A 35 -9.37 -16.77 -9.81
C ILE A 35 -10.68 -16.08 -10.22
N GLU A 36 -11.74 -16.22 -9.42
CA GLU A 36 -13.03 -15.57 -9.69
C GLU A 36 -12.86 -14.07 -9.90
N LYS A 37 -12.14 -13.41 -8.99
CA LYS A 37 -11.94 -11.96 -9.06
C LYS A 37 -11.08 -11.54 -10.25
N ILE A 38 -9.98 -12.24 -10.53
CA ILE A 38 -9.10 -11.83 -11.65
C ILE A 38 -9.75 -12.07 -13.01
N LEU A 39 -10.58 -13.11 -13.14
CA LEU A 39 -11.33 -13.40 -14.36
C LEU A 39 -12.49 -12.43 -14.58
N ALA A 40 -13.06 -11.86 -13.50
CA ALA A 40 -14.07 -10.81 -13.63
C ALA A 40 -13.53 -9.59 -14.39
N ASP A 41 -12.24 -9.29 -14.24
CA ASP A 41 -11.56 -8.17 -14.87
C ASP A 41 -10.92 -8.57 -16.23
N GLU A 42 -11.12 -9.80 -16.72
CA GLU A 42 -10.47 -10.31 -17.95
C GLU A 42 -10.64 -9.36 -19.13
N LYS A 43 -11.85 -8.83 -19.34
CA LYS A 43 -12.18 -7.97 -20.49
C LYS A 43 -11.47 -6.62 -20.46
N ASP A 44 -11.15 -6.13 -19.26
CA ASP A 44 -10.47 -4.84 -19.09
C ASP A 44 -8.98 -4.97 -19.42
N TYR A 45 -8.41 -6.16 -19.24
CA TYR A 45 -7.03 -6.47 -19.61
C TYR A 45 -6.89 -6.98 -21.05
N CYS A 46 -7.78 -7.87 -21.50
CA CYS A 46 -7.70 -8.57 -22.78
C CYS A 46 -8.34 -7.77 -23.91
N ILE A 47 -7.83 -6.55 -24.16
CA ILE A 47 -8.36 -5.64 -25.19
C ILE A 47 -7.99 -6.04 -26.63
N ASP A 48 -6.88 -6.74 -26.80
CA ASP A 48 -6.40 -7.30 -28.06
C ASP A 48 -5.59 -8.59 -27.81
N ASP A 49 -5.10 -9.22 -28.88
CA ASP A 49 -4.34 -10.47 -28.80
C ASP A 49 -3.03 -10.32 -28.02
N PHE A 50 -2.38 -9.15 -28.06
CA PHE A 50 -1.11 -8.90 -27.38
C PHE A 50 -1.30 -8.81 -25.87
N TYR A 51 -2.28 -8.01 -25.41
CA TYR A 51 -2.58 -7.95 -23.98
C TYR A 51 -3.22 -9.25 -23.47
N SER A 52 -3.97 -9.96 -24.31
CA SER A 52 -4.49 -11.29 -23.99
C SER A 52 -3.34 -12.29 -23.76
N GLU A 53 -2.29 -12.26 -24.60
CA GLU A 53 -1.09 -13.07 -24.40
C GLU A 53 -0.46 -12.78 -23.04
N ILE A 54 -0.22 -11.50 -22.72
CA ILE A 54 0.37 -11.07 -21.45
C ILE A 54 -0.48 -11.54 -20.26
N TYR A 55 -1.79 -11.29 -20.30
CA TYR A 55 -2.72 -11.62 -19.23
C TYR A 55 -2.75 -13.13 -18.94
N TRP A 56 -3.00 -13.96 -19.96
CA TRP A 56 -3.19 -15.40 -19.77
C TRP A 56 -1.90 -16.11 -19.39
N THR A 57 -0.76 -15.68 -19.95
CA THR A 57 0.55 -16.25 -19.60
C THR A 57 0.95 -15.88 -18.17
N ALA A 58 0.71 -14.63 -17.75
CA ALA A 58 0.97 -14.18 -16.38
C ALA A 58 0.06 -14.89 -15.37
N LEU A 59 -1.24 -15.00 -15.65
CA LEU A 59 -2.20 -15.67 -14.78
C LEU A 59 -1.84 -17.16 -14.59
N ALA A 60 -1.63 -17.89 -15.68
CA ALA A 60 -1.29 -19.32 -15.60
C ALA A 60 0.03 -19.55 -14.86
N TYR A 61 1.06 -18.73 -15.14
CA TYR A 61 2.32 -18.78 -14.41
C TYR A 61 2.12 -18.52 -12.91
N SER A 62 1.32 -17.52 -12.55
CA SER A 62 1.08 -17.15 -11.15
C SER A 62 0.33 -18.24 -10.37
N LEU A 63 -0.68 -18.84 -10.99
CA LEU A 63 -1.44 -19.96 -10.42
C LEU A 63 -0.58 -21.22 -10.27
N TRP A 64 0.29 -21.49 -11.25
CA TRP A 64 1.31 -22.54 -11.13
C TRP A 64 2.28 -22.26 -9.96
N LYS A 65 2.67 -21.00 -9.76
CA LYS A 65 3.58 -20.61 -8.66
C LYS A 65 3.00 -20.86 -7.27
N ILE A 66 1.68 -20.73 -7.10
CA ILE A 66 1.00 -21.09 -5.86
C ILE A 66 0.58 -22.57 -5.78
N GLY A 67 0.75 -23.34 -6.86
CA GLY A 67 0.39 -24.76 -6.93
C GLY A 67 -1.10 -25.03 -7.16
N HIS A 68 -1.85 -24.03 -7.65
CA HIS A 68 -3.29 -24.12 -7.87
C HIS A 68 -3.62 -23.63 -9.28
N LEU A 69 -3.20 -24.38 -10.30
CA LEU A 69 -3.51 -24.11 -11.71
C LEU A 69 -4.68 -24.97 -12.17
N PRO A 70 -5.88 -24.39 -12.38
CA PRO A 70 -7.01 -25.10 -12.97
C PRO A 70 -6.73 -25.55 -14.40
N GLY A 71 -7.32 -26.69 -14.79
CA GLY A 71 -7.10 -27.29 -16.11
C GLY A 71 -7.61 -26.46 -17.28
N ASP A 72 -8.71 -25.73 -17.11
CA ASP A 72 -9.27 -24.80 -18.10
C ASP A 72 -8.36 -23.59 -18.32
N ILE A 73 -7.83 -22.99 -17.25
CA ILE A 73 -6.86 -21.90 -17.34
C ILE A 73 -5.55 -22.37 -17.97
N LYS A 74 -5.05 -23.55 -17.57
CA LYS A 74 -3.88 -24.18 -18.21
C LYS A 74 -4.10 -24.33 -19.71
N LYS A 75 -5.25 -24.91 -20.10
CA LYS A 75 -5.60 -25.14 -21.50
C LYS A 75 -5.62 -23.83 -22.29
N LYS A 76 -6.32 -22.80 -21.79
CA LYS A 76 -6.42 -21.50 -22.47
C LYS A 76 -5.05 -20.82 -22.62
N ALA A 77 -4.20 -20.89 -21.60
CA ALA A 77 -2.84 -20.36 -21.70
C ALA A 77 -1.98 -21.11 -22.73
N LEU A 78 -2.09 -22.44 -22.82
CA LEU A 78 -1.38 -23.23 -23.82
C LEU A 78 -1.88 -22.95 -25.25
N GLU A 79 -3.19 -22.81 -25.46
CA GLU A 79 -3.78 -22.41 -26.75
C GLU A 79 -3.27 -21.04 -27.21
N ILE A 80 -3.04 -20.10 -26.28
CA ILE A 80 -2.44 -18.80 -26.57
C ILE A 80 -0.96 -18.92 -26.90
N ILE A 81 -0.21 -19.72 -26.13
CA ILE A 81 1.23 -19.95 -26.38
C ILE A 81 1.46 -20.61 -27.75
N GLU A 82 0.56 -21.51 -28.18
CA GLU A 82 0.64 -22.21 -29.47
C GLU A 82 0.51 -21.26 -30.67
N LYS A 83 -0.20 -20.13 -30.52
CA LYS A 83 -0.24 -19.08 -31.56
C LYS A 83 1.11 -18.37 -31.74
N GLY A 84 2.02 -18.50 -30.77
CA GLY A 84 3.30 -17.83 -30.74
C GLY A 84 3.25 -16.43 -30.17
N ALA A 85 4.44 -15.84 -29.99
CA ALA A 85 4.59 -14.47 -29.53
C ALA A 85 3.99 -13.51 -30.56
N ASN A 86 3.21 -12.54 -30.08
CA ASN A 86 2.55 -11.56 -30.94
C ASN A 86 3.56 -10.60 -31.63
N GLU A 87 3.30 -10.21 -32.88
CA GLU A 87 4.22 -9.38 -33.68
C GLU A 87 4.53 -8.01 -33.05
N LEU A 88 3.65 -7.47 -32.21
CA LEU A 88 3.88 -6.20 -31.49
C LEU A 88 5.13 -6.22 -30.60
N TRP A 89 5.65 -7.40 -30.23
CA TRP A 89 6.94 -7.49 -29.57
C TRP A 89 8.09 -6.89 -30.40
N LEU A 90 7.98 -6.82 -31.73
CA LEU A 90 8.97 -6.16 -32.61
C LEU A 90 9.03 -4.64 -32.43
N GLU A 91 7.95 -4.01 -31.96
CA GLU A 91 7.91 -2.57 -31.72
C GLU A 91 8.76 -2.16 -30.50
N ILE A 92 9.06 -3.13 -29.62
CA ILE A 92 9.88 -2.93 -28.42
C ILE A 92 11.37 -3.06 -28.74
N ASP A 93 11.73 -4.15 -29.40
CA ASP A 93 13.10 -4.44 -29.85
C ASP A 93 13.06 -5.49 -30.97
N GLU A 94 13.93 -5.37 -31.96
CA GLU A 94 13.99 -6.29 -33.12
C GLU A 94 14.18 -7.76 -32.70
N LYS A 95 14.80 -8.02 -31.54
CA LYS A 95 15.02 -9.35 -31.00
C LYS A 95 13.94 -9.76 -30.00
N ALA A 96 13.08 -8.86 -29.54
CA ALA A 96 12.12 -9.12 -28.48
C ALA A 96 11.13 -10.21 -28.87
N LEU A 97 10.62 -10.24 -30.10
CA LEU A 97 9.72 -11.31 -30.59
C LEU A 97 10.32 -12.71 -30.38
N LYS A 98 11.57 -12.90 -30.84
CA LYS A 98 12.29 -14.17 -30.72
C LYS A 98 12.61 -14.52 -29.28
N GLN A 99 12.93 -13.53 -28.45
CA GLN A 99 13.20 -13.76 -27.03
C GLN A 99 11.93 -14.11 -26.26
N ARG A 100 10.82 -13.44 -26.58
CA ARG A 100 9.50 -13.71 -26.01
C ARG A 100 9.04 -15.11 -26.35
N GLN A 101 9.17 -15.53 -27.61
CA GLN A 101 8.83 -16.91 -28.01
C GLN A 101 9.55 -17.94 -27.12
N LYS A 102 10.85 -17.75 -26.87
CA LYS A 102 11.61 -18.63 -25.95
C LYS A 102 11.08 -18.61 -24.51
N CYS A 103 10.53 -17.49 -24.04
CA CYS A 103 9.88 -17.41 -22.74
C CYS A 103 8.56 -18.17 -22.73
N LEU A 104 7.76 -18.08 -23.80
CA LEU A 104 6.50 -18.83 -23.97
C LEU A 104 6.76 -20.34 -24.06
N ASP A 105 7.74 -20.77 -24.85
CA ASP A 105 8.10 -22.20 -24.98
C ASP A 105 8.50 -22.81 -23.63
N LYS A 106 9.29 -22.06 -22.84
CA LYS A 106 9.67 -22.46 -21.48
C LYS A 106 8.47 -22.53 -20.56
N LEU A 107 7.55 -21.56 -20.66
CA LEU A 107 6.34 -21.56 -19.87
C LEU A 107 5.46 -22.77 -20.20
N ALA A 108 5.26 -23.10 -21.48
CA ALA A 108 4.47 -24.26 -21.89
C ALA A 108 4.99 -25.56 -21.25
N ILE A 109 6.31 -25.83 -21.35
CA ILE A 109 6.94 -26.99 -20.71
C ILE A 109 6.74 -26.97 -19.19
N GLN A 110 6.83 -25.79 -18.58
CA GLN A 110 6.65 -25.63 -17.14
C GLN A 110 5.22 -25.94 -16.69
N LEU A 111 4.20 -25.48 -17.43
CA LEU A 111 2.78 -25.69 -17.12
C LEU A 111 2.35 -27.16 -17.27
N GLU A 112 3.14 -27.99 -17.96
CA GLU A 112 2.88 -29.43 -18.05
C GLU A 112 3.14 -30.19 -16.75
N ASN A 113 3.96 -29.64 -15.87
CA ASN A 113 4.34 -30.28 -14.62
C ASN A 113 3.74 -29.54 -13.44
N GLU A 114 3.46 -30.24 -12.34
CA GLU A 114 3.14 -29.57 -11.08
C GLU A 114 4.36 -28.83 -10.55
N ASN A 115 4.13 -27.71 -9.87
CA ASN A 115 5.21 -26.96 -9.22
C ASN A 115 5.74 -27.76 -8.02
N PRO A 116 7.01 -28.19 -8.00
CA PRO A 116 7.57 -28.99 -6.90
C PRO A 116 7.71 -28.19 -5.60
N LYS A 117 7.69 -26.85 -5.67
CA LYS A 117 7.85 -25.95 -4.52
C LYS A 117 6.83 -24.81 -4.61
N PRO A 118 5.54 -25.10 -4.43
CA PRO A 118 4.50 -24.08 -4.47
C PRO A 118 4.69 -23.09 -3.33
N ILE A 119 4.34 -21.83 -3.58
CA ILE A 119 4.26 -20.81 -2.53
C ILE A 119 3.28 -21.33 -1.47
N LYS A 120 3.70 -21.32 -0.21
CA LYS A 120 2.85 -21.77 0.89
C LYS A 120 2.13 -20.58 1.50
N VAL A 121 0.87 -20.78 1.84
CA VAL A 121 0.16 -19.86 2.74
C VAL A 121 0.92 -19.82 4.05
N LEU A 122 1.29 -18.62 4.49
CA LEU A 122 1.92 -18.47 5.79
C LEU A 122 0.87 -18.80 6.86
N LYS A 123 1.21 -19.67 7.83
CA LYS A 123 0.30 -19.90 8.97
C LYS A 123 -0.03 -18.55 9.60
N SER A 124 -1.32 -18.26 9.75
CA SER A 124 -1.81 -17.03 10.35
C SER A 124 -1.12 -16.83 11.69
N LYS A 125 -0.25 -15.81 11.77
CA LYS A 125 0.24 -15.33 13.07
C LYS A 125 -0.95 -14.74 13.83
N ALA A 126 -0.90 -14.77 15.16
CA ALA A 126 -1.91 -14.07 15.96
C ALA A 126 -2.09 -12.64 15.42
N LYS A 127 -3.35 -12.24 15.15
CA LYS A 127 -3.64 -10.90 14.63
C LYS A 127 -3.01 -9.87 15.56
N ARG A 128 -2.10 -9.06 15.01
CA ARG A 128 -1.51 -7.95 15.76
C ARG A 128 -2.61 -6.93 16.01
N LYS A 129 -2.76 -6.48 17.25
CA LYS A 129 -3.70 -5.41 17.57
C LYS A 129 -3.06 -4.07 17.17
N PRO A 130 -3.75 -3.21 16.40
CA PRO A 130 -3.29 -1.86 16.13
C PRO A 130 -3.03 -1.09 17.44
N TYR A 131 -1.93 -0.33 17.48
CA TYR A 131 -1.63 0.57 18.61
C TYR A 131 -2.61 1.75 18.64
N PHE A 132 -2.95 2.25 17.45
CA PHE A 132 -3.85 3.37 17.23
C PHE A 132 -4.82 3.07 16.09
N LYS A 133 -5.84 3.92 15.94
CA LYS A 133 -6.85 3.88 14.89
C LYS A 133 -6.80 5.17 14.08
N THR A 134 -7.28 5.10 12.83
CA THR A 134 -7.49 6.30 12.01
C THR A 134 -8.33 7.34 12.77
N GLY A 135 -7.83 8.58 12.75
CA GLY A 135 -8.40 9.71 13.46
C GLY A 135 -7.88 9.92 14.88
N ASP A 136 -7.13 8.98 15.48
CA ASP A 136 -6.54 9.21 16.81
C ASP A 136 -5.56 10.39 16.76
N VAL A 137 -5.72 11.35 17.67
CA VAL A 137 -4.83 12.51 17.84
C VAL A 137 -3.79 12.16 18.90
N LEU A 138 -2.53 12.37 18.57
CA LEU A 138 -1.38 11.93 19.35
C LEU A 138 -0.51 13.13 19.75
N ALA A 139 -0.27 13.27 21.05
CA ALA A 139 0.86 14.02 21.55
C ALA A 139 2.14 13.19 21.34
N ILE A 140 3.19 13.83 20.82
CA ILE A 140 4.46 13.18 20.48
C ILE A 140 5.56 13.80 21.33
N LYS A 141 6.19 13.01 22.20
CA LYS A 141 7.22 13.46 23.12
C LYS A 141 8.62 13.33 22.50
N PHE A 142 9.30 14.45 22.32
CA PHE A 142 10.73 14.54 22.02
C PHE A 142 11.52 14.74 23.33
N ASP A 143 12.83 14.94 23.23
CA ASP A 143 13.69 15.07 24.42
C ASP A 143 13.36 16.31 25.25
N ASP A 144 13.17 17.46 24.60
CA ASP A 144 12.97 18.76 25.28
C ASP A 144 11.63 19.44 24.95
N GLU A 145 10.77 18.82 24.14
CA GLU A 145 9.53 19.41 23.65
C GLU A 145 8.53 18.37 23.17
N TYR A 146 7.34 18.83 22.82
CA TYR A 146 6.25 18.03 22.31
C TYR A 146 5.78 18.55 20.96
N GLY A 147 5.50 17.61 20.06
CA GLY A 147 4.71 17.84 18.86
C GLY A 147 3.32 17.26 18.98
N VAL A 148 2.49 17.52 17.98
CA VAL A 148 1.16 16.90 17.86
C VAL A 148 0.87 16.50 16.42
N GLY A 149 0.21 15.36 16.26
CA GLY A 149 -0.20 14.81 14.97
C GLY A 149 -1.43 13.93 15.12
N PHE A 150 -1.86 13.32 14.03
CA PHE A 150 -2.96 12.35 14.03
C PHE A 150 -2.66 11.16 13.13
N VAL A 151 -3.33 10.04 13.39
CA VAL A 151 -3.26 8.85 12.55
C VAL A 151 -4.15 9.09 11.32
N SER A 152 -3.51 9.33 10.18
CA SER A 152 -4.19 9.57 8.91
C SER A 152 -4.71 8.27 8.30
N SER A 153 -3.97 7.17 8.40
CA SER A 153 -4.52 5.86 8.03
C SER A 153 -3.89 4.72 8.79
N VAL A 154 -4.64 3.63 8.89
CA VAL A 154 -4.16 2.34 9.37
C VAL A 154 -4.50 1.31 8.29
N ASP A 155 -3.45 0.71 7.74
CA ASP A 155 -3.58 -0.37 6.75
C ASP A 155 -3.41 -1.71 7.48
N GLU A 156 -4.54 -2.36 7.75
CA GLU A 156 -4.61 -3.66 8.40
C GLU A 156 -4.87 -4.77 7.37
N GLY A 157 -3.85 -5.60 7.16
CA GLY A 157 -3.91 -6.83 6.38
C GLY A 157 -3.43 -8.05 7.17
N PRO A 158 -3.59 -9.27 6.66
CA PRO A 158 -3.17 -10.48 7.34
C PRO A 158 -1.67 -10.52 7.67
N ARG A 159 -0.84 -9.92 6.81
CA ARG A 159 0.62 -9.83 6.96
C ARG A 159 1.12 -8.40 7.19
N ARG A 160 0.25 -7.39 7.10
CA ARG A 160 0.60 -5.97 7.13
C ARG A 160 -0.17 -5.25 8.22
N LEU A 161 0.53 -4.44 8.99
CA LEU A 161 -0.09 -3.50 9.90
C LEU A 161 0.78 -2.26 9.89
N GLU A 162 0.29 -1.24 9.20
CA GLU A 162 1.02 -0.02 8.91
C GLU A 162 0.18 1.20 9.28
N TYR A 163 0.87 2.28 9.63
CA TYR A 163 0.27 3.50 10.13
C TYR A 163 0.84 4.66 9.34
N ASN A 164 -0.03 5.60 8.99
CA ASN A 164 0.38 6.88 8.46
C ASN A 164 0.07 7.94 9.51
N LEU A 165 1.09 8.69 9.91
CA LEU A 165 1.01 9.71 10.96
C LEU A 165 1.21 11.09 10.36
N ALA A 166 0.16 11.88 10.30
CA ALA A 166 0.22 13.25 9.80
C ALA A 166 0.57 14.21 10.93
N CYS A 167 1.75 14.82 10.82
CA CYS A 167 2.26 15.70 11.86
C CYS A 167 1.91 17.15 11.58
N THR A 168 1.50 17.89 12.60
CA THR A 168 1.29 19.34 12.51
C THR A 168 2.65 20.05 12.58
N ARG A 169 2.64 21.38 12.49
CA ARG A 169 3.82 22.24 12.65
C ARG A 169 4.02 22.73 14.07
N LEU A 170 3.24 22.22 15.03
CA LEU A 170 3.31 22.62 16.42
C LEU A 170 4.51 21.95 17.10
N LEU A 171 5.33 22.76 17.78
CA LEU A 171 6.31 22.34 18.77
C LEU A 171 6.19 23.24 19.99
N GLN A 172 6.13 22.65 21.18
CA GLN A 172 6.00 23.39 22.43
C GLN A 172 6.57 22.62 23.61
N LYS A 173 6.91 23.32 24.70
CA LYS A 173 7.53 22.73 25.89
C LYS A 173 6.57 21.85 26.69
N GLU A 174 5.31 22.28 26.78
CA GLU A 174 4.27 21.56 27.51
C GLU A 174 3.55 20.57 26.60
N LYS A 175 3.01 19.50 27.19
CA LYS A 175 2.24 18.51 26.44
C LYS A 175 1.02 19.16 25.77
N PRO A 176 0.80 18.95 24.45
CA PRO A 176 -0.31 19.54 23.74
C PRO A 176 -1.65 18.90 24.10
N SER A 177 -2.68 19.74 24.10
CA SER A 177 -4.08 19.36 24.17
C SER A 177 -4.69 19.20 22.79
N ILE A 178 -5.93 18.68 22.71
CA ILE A 178 -6.67 18.67 21.45
C ILE A 178 -6.92 20.09 20.92
N ASP A 179 -7.06 21.08 21.80
CA ASP A 179 -7.26 22.47 21.38
C ASP A 179 -6.02 23.07 20.74
N ASP A 180 -4.83 22.64 21.19
CA ASP A 180 -3.56 23.03 20.57
C ASP A 180 -3.45 22.38 19.19
N PHE A 181 -3.84 21.11 19.06
CA PHE A 181 -3.95 20.42 17.77
C PHE A 181 -4.89 21.16 16.81
N LEU A 182 -6.09 21.51 17.27
CA LEU A 182 -7.09 22.21 16.47
C LEU A 182 -6.65 23.62 16.04
N ARG A 183 -5.86 24.32 16.87
CA ARG A 183 -5.29 25.65 16.56
C ARG A 183 -3.97 25.60 15.79
N SER A 184 -3.41 24.40 15.61
CA SER A 184 -2.16 24.20 14.90
C SER A 184 -2.31 24.41 13.39
N LYS A 185 -1.16 24.40 12.70
CA LYS A 185 -1.09 24.38 11.25
C LYS A 185 -0.49 23.08 10.76
N ILE A 186 -0.90 22.66 9.57
CA ILE A 186 -0.38 21.46 8.92
C ILE A 186 0.05 21.78 7.49
N ALA A 187 1.09 21.09 7.01
CA ALA A 187 1.52 21.23 5.63
C ALA A 187 0.70 20.31 4.72
N CYS A 188 -0.12 20.92 3.87
CA CYS A 188 -0.96 20.20 2.93
C CYS A 188 -1.16 21.00 1.63
N GLY A 189 -1.20 20.28 0.51
CA GLY A 189 -1.59 20.82 -0.79
C GLY A 189 -3.07 20.59 -1.08
N LYS A 190 -3.58 21.20 -2.16
CA LYS A 190 -4.86 20.84 -2.76
C LYS A 190 -4.58 20.10 -4.07
N GLN A 191 -5.11 18.89 -4.22
CA GLN A 191 -5.09 18.13 -5.47
C GLN A 191 -6.55 17.92 -5.89
N ASN A 192 -6.97 18.61 -6.95
CA ASN A 192 -8.37 18.65 -7.38
C ASN A 192 -9.31 19.06 -6.24
N THR A 193 -10.21 18.16 -5.82
CA THR A 193 -11.18 18.37 -4.72
C THR A 193 -10.67 17.94 -3.35
N SER A 194 -9.61 17.13 -3.28
CA SER A 194 -9.10 16.56 -2.02
C SER A 194 -7.83 17.25 -1.52
N TYR A 195 -7.62 17.18 -0.21
CA TYR A 195 -6.36 17.64 0.39
C TYR A 195 -5.24 16.62 0.14
N CYS A 196 -3.99 17.06 0.06
CA CYS A 196 -2.83 16.17 -0.02
C CYS A 196 -1.90 16.45 1.17
N LEU A 197 -1.81 15.50 2.10
CA LEU A 197 -0.97 15.63 3.29
C LEU A 197 0.50 15.48 2.90
N LYS A 198 1.32 16.47 3.30
CA LYS A 198 2.76 16.49 2.97
C LYS A 198 3.66 16.14 4.16
N THR A 199 3.10 16.02 5.36
CA THR A 199 3.81 15.71 6.63
C THR A 199 3.53 14.32 7.15
N ASP A 200 3.09 13.43 6.26
CA ASP A 200 2.69 12.09 6.64
C ASP A 200 3.92 11.19 6.83
N CYS A 201 4.03 10.51 7.96
CA CYS A 201 5.08 9.54 8.23
C CYS A 201 4.50 8.13 8.20
N TRP A 202 4.96 7.31 7.26
CA TRP A 202 4.53 5.93 7.15
C TRP A 202 5.36 5.02 8.07
N PHE A 203 4.75 4.29 9.00
CA PHE A 203 5.43 3.35 9.89
C PHE A 203 4.87 1.94 9.76
N ASN A 204 5.74 0.93 9.79
CA ASN A 204 5.28 -0.44 10.07
C ASN A 204 5.10 -0.68 11.57
N HIS A 205 4.30 -1.69 11.92
CA HIS A 205 3.99 -2.02 13.31
C HIS A 205 5.21 -2.32 14.20
N LYS A 206 6.30 -2.85 13.65
CA LYS A 206 7.49 -3.14 14.46
C LYS A 206 8.22 -1.85 14.81
N ASP A 207 8.40 -0.97 13.84
CA ASP A 207 9.15 0.27 14.02
C ASP A 207 8.38 1.28 14.86
N LEU A 208 7.06 1.43 14.64
CA LEU A 208 6.24 2.24 15.55
C LEU A 208 6.27 1.69 16.98
N GLY A 209 6.28 0.36 17.14
CA GLY A 209 6.38 -0.29 18.44
C GLY A 209 7.68 0.01 19.21
N ARG A 210 8.76 0.41 18.53
CA ARG A 210 10.04 0.77 19.16
C ARG A 210 10.03 2.14 19.82
N ILE A 211 9.13 3.02 19.38
CA ILE A 211 9.01 4.41 19.84
C ILE A 211 7.63 4.69 20.45
N ILE A 212 6.83 3.65 20.70
CA ILE A 212 5.42 3.79 21.08
C ILE A 212 5.22 4.50 22.42
N ASP A 213 6.21 4.41 23.33
CA ASP A 213 6.26 5.10 24.61
C ASP A 213 6.37 6.62 24.47
N ARG A 214 6.71 7.12 23.27
CA ARG A 214 6.76 8.55 22.94
C ARG A 214 5.43 9.12 22.47
N PHE A 215 4.40 8.29 22.32
CA PHE A 215 3.08 8.70 21.84
C PHE A 215 2.04 8.57 22.93
N GLU A 216 1.18 9.58 23.04
CA GLU A 216 0.02 9.52 23.92
C GLU A 216 -1.22 10.00 23.16
N LYS A 217 -2.29 9.19 23.19
CA LYS A 217 -3.58 9.59 22.61
C LYS A 217 -4.20 10.70 23.47
N ILE A 218 -4.54 11.82 22.84
CA ILE A 218 -5.15 12.99 23.49
C ILE A 218 -6.56 13.30 22.98
N GLY A 219 -7.04 12.55 21.98
CA GLY A 219 -8.39 12.68 21.44
C GLY A 219 -8.57 11.93 20.14
N ARG A 220 -9.68 12.19 19.45
CA ARG A 220 -9.99 11.61 18.15
C ARG A 220 -10.68 12.62 17.25
N VAL A 221 -10.42 12.55 15.95
CA VAL A 221 -11.05 13.39 14.93
C VAL A 221 -11.61 12.57 13.78
N GLU A 222 -12.72 13.03 13.22
CA GLU A 222 -13.21 12.63 11.91
C GLU A 222 -12.66 13.60 10.88
N LEU A 223 -12.03 13.07 9.83
CA LEU A 223 -11.29 13.86 8.87
C LEU A 223 -12.05 14.03 7.55
N GLU A 224 -11.78 15.13 6.86
CA GLU A 224 -12.13 15.31 5.45
C GLU A 224 -11.38 14.32 4.56
N ASP A 225 -11.83 14.17 3.32
CA ASP A 225 -11.16 13.29 2.36
C ASP A 225 -9.82 13.90 1.93
N TYR A 226 -8.75 13.08 1.99
CA TYR A 226 -7.41 13.48 1.57
C TYR A 226 -6.63 12.33 0.93
N VAL A 227 -5.53 12.71 0.28
CA VAL A 227 -4.54 11.85 -0.34
C VAL A 227 -3.25 11.92 0.48
N LEU A 228 -2.60 10.77 0.67
CA LEU A 228 -1.32 10.67 1.37
C LEU A 228 -0.16 10.94 0.41
N GLY A 229 0.86 11.67 0.87
CA GLY A 229 1.96 12.13 0.02
C GLY A 229 3.28 11.38 0.17
N THR A 230 3.40 10.44 1.12
CA THR A 230 4.68 9.85 1.51
C THR A 230 4.90 8.48 0.88
N LEU A 231 6.10 8.27 0.32
CA LEU A 231 6.45 7.09 -0.48
C LEU A 231 7.43 6.14 0.20
N ALA A 232 8.01 6.52 1.35
CA ALA A 232 9.04 5.74 2.05
C ALA A 232 8.73 5.63 3.56
N PRO A 233 9.08 4.49 4.20
CA PRO A 233 8.72 4.27 5.59
C PRO A 233 9.67 5.02 6.51
N ALA A 234 9.11 5.66 7.53
CA ALA A 234 9.80 6.14 8.71
C ALA A 234 10.05 5.00 9.72
N SER A 235 11.11 5.18 10.50
CA SER A 235 11.58 4.24 11.52
C SER A 235 12.04 4.93 12.80
N THR A 236 12.23 6.25 12.80
CA THR A 236 12.74 6.99 13.96
C THR A 236 11.85 8.19 14.33
N LEU A 237 12.03 8.65 15.57
CA LEU A 237 11.40 9.87 16.07
C LEU A 237 11.95 11.12 15.36
N ASP A 238 13.23 11.10 14.93
CA ASP A 238 13.86 12.21 14.21
C ASP A 238 13.19 12.50 12.86
N GLU A 239 12.70 11.48 12.16
CA GLU A 239 11.98 11.67 10.91
C GLU A 239 10.67 12.42 11.13
N ILE A 240 9.96 12.14 12.22
CA ILE A 240 8.79 12.92 12.64
C ILE A 240 9.19 14.36 12.96
N TYR A 241 10.23 14.54 13.76
CA TYR A 241 10.72 15.87 14.13
C TYR A 241 11.11 16.70 12.89
N ASN A 242 11.77 16.08 11.92
CA ASN A 242 12.11 16.69 10.65
C ASN A 242 10.86 17.10 9.86
N GLN A 243 9.80 16.28 9.82
CA GLN A 243 8.53 16.67 9.19
C GLN A 243 7.90 17.90 9.86
N ILE A 244 7.94 17.96 11.20
CA ILE A 244 7.41 19.08 11.99
C ILE A 244 8.24 20.35 11.79
N THR A 245 9.54 20.24 11.50
CA THR A 245 10.47 21.39 11.37
C THR A 245 10.85 21.75 9.93
N LEU A 246 10.49 20.94 8.93
CA LEU A 246 10.77 21.11 7.50
C LEU A 246 10.67 22.56 7.01
N ASN A 247 11.69 23.07 6.32
CA ASN A 247 11.72 24.47 5.90
C ASN A 247 10.72 24.76 4.77
N LYS A 248 9.82 25.72 5.01
CA LYS A 248 8.77 26.13 4.06
C LYS A 248 9.29 26.57 2.70
N LYS A 249 10.39 27.35 2.64
CA LYS A 249 10.92 27.94 1.40
C LYS A 249 11.61 26.90 0.53
N THR A 250 12.34 25.98 1.15
CA THR A 250 13.08 24.92 0.44
C THR A 250 12.15 23.91 -0.22
N TRP A 251 10.96 23.69 0.35
CA TRP A 251 10.03 22.62 -0.08
C TRP A 251 8.69 23.13 -0.66
N ASN A 252 8.57 24.45 -0.89
CA ASN A 252 7.36 25.09 -1.42
C ASN A 252 6.06 24.65 -0.69
N LEU A 253 6.14 24.51 0.64
CA LEU A 253 5.04 23.97 1.45
C LEU A 253 3.93 25.01 1.65
N LYS A 254 2.68 24.58 1.41
CA LYS A 254 1.48 25.35 1.77
C LYS A 254 0.99 24.88 3.14
N PHE A 255 0.70 25.84 4.02
CA PHE A 255 0.19 25.56 5.35
C PHE A 255 -1.28 25.95 5.42
N LYS A 256 -2.08 25.12 6.08
CA LYS A 256 -3.48 25.37 6.41
C LYS A 256 -3.71 25.19 7.89
N ASP A 257 -4.77 25.79 8.39
CA ASP A 257 -5.20 25.55 9.76
C ASP A 257 -5.72 24.10 9.84
N THR A 258 -5.26 23.35 10.82
CA THR A 258 -5.54 21.91 10.94
C THR A 258 -7.04 21.63 11.06
N ARG A 259 -7.78 22.56 11.68
CA ARG A 259 -9.26 22.57 11.74
C ARG A 259 -9.95 22.48 10.38
N GLU A 260 -9.35 22.98 9.30
CA GLU A 260 -9.94 22.90 7.94
C GLU A 260 -9.98 21.48 7.39
N LEU A 261 -9.29 20.52 8.02
CA LEU A 261 -9.25 19.11 7.62
C LEU A 261 -10.18 18.23 8.46
N ILE A 262 -10.95 18.81 9.38
CA ILE A 262 -11.69 18.09 10.42
C ILE A 262 -13.18 18.32 10.26
N LYS A 263 -13.95 17.22 10.19
CA LYS A 263 -15.42 17.21 10.18
C LYS A 263 -16.00 17.28 11.60
N ALA A 264 -15.46 16.46 12.50
CA ALA A 264 -15.90 16.35 13.90
C ALA A 264 -14.74 15.91 14.80
N PHE A 265 -14.86 16.07 16.13
CA PHE A 265 -13.85 15.64 17.08
C PHE A 265 -14.44 15.21 18.43
N GLU A 266 -13.72 14.34 19.14
CA GLU A 266 -14.04 13.82 20.46
C GLU A 266 -12.82 13.95 21.40
N THR A 267 -13.07 14.30 22.65
CA THR A 267 -12.06 14.33 23.72
C THR A 267 -12.11 13.05 24.54
N ASP A 268 -10.94 12.50 24.89
CA ASP A 268 -10.86 11.44 25.90
C ASP A 268 -10.98 12.08 27.30
N GLU A 269 -12.18 12.51 27.68
CA GLU A 269 -12.45 12.89 29.08
C GLU A 269 -12.55 11.63 29.94
N ARG A 270 -11.47 11.30 30.66
CA ARG A 270 -11.62 10.63 31.96
C ARG A 270 -12.00 11.69 32.98
N THR A 271 -13.29 12.03 33.03
CA THR A 271 -13.90 12.76 34.13
C THR A 271 -13.83 11.87 35.39
N VAL A 272 -12.85 12.12 36.27
CA VAL A 272 -13.00 11.72 37.67
C VAL A 272 -13.86 12.79 38.32
N VAL A 273 -15.15 12.49 38.46
CA VAL A 273 -16.04 13.17 39.39
C VAL A 273 -15.44 13.00 40.78
N ASN A 274 -15.17 14.09 41.48
CA ASN A 274 -15.13 14.15 42.92
C ASN A 274 -15.65 15.53 43.34
N ASP A 275 -16.97 15.66 43.34
CA ASP A 275 -17.64 16.67 44.15
C ASP A 275 -17.44 16.29 45.63
N LYS A 276 -17.02 17.28 46.40
CA LYS A 276 -17.25 17.37 47.84
C LYS A 276 -18.12 18.59 48.08
#